data_AF-A0A7K2JNQ5-F1
#
_entry.id   AF-A0A7K2JNQ5-F1
#
_cell.length_a   1.000
_cell.length_b   1.000
_cell.length_c   1.000
_cell.angle_alpha   90.00
_cell.angle_beta   90.00
_cell.angle_gamma   90.00
#
_symmetry.space_group_name_H-M   'P 1'
#
loop_
_entity.id
_entity.type
_entity.pdbx_description
1 polymer ?
#
loop_
_entity_poly.entity_id
_entity_poly.type
_entity_poly.pdbx_seq_one_letter_code
_entity_poly.pdbx_strand_id
1 'polypeptide(L)'
;MKTTETPAPVPAGPGPVVRKTETPPGGLTKGKKEGTTLNVFSHGVLVIWAIMVGMPLVWAVMTSFKDDASIFGSPWSLPDKLNFDNWSRAWSQAHMGDYFLNTVLVVGGSLVGTLVLGSMAAYVLARFD
;
A
#
# COMPACT_ATOMS: atom_id res chain seq x y z
N MET A 1 73.73 -26.12 -32.73
CA MET A 1 73.64 -25.01 -33.69
C MET A 1 72.44 -25.28 -34.60
N LYS A 2 71.56 -24.27 -34.73
CA LYS A 2 70.47 -24.03 -35.70
C LYS A 2 69.98 -25.20 -36.59
N THR A 3 68.68 -25.51 -36.54
CA THR A 3 67.63 -25.00 -37.45
C THR A 3 66.26 -25.57 -37.03
N THR A 4 65.41 -24.76 -36.41
CA THR A 4 63.97 -25.08 -36.29
C THR A 4 63.24 -24.00 -37.06
N GLU A 5 62.49 -24.44 -38.06
CA GLU A 5 61.77 -23.63 -39.02
C GLU A 5 60.74 -22.74 -38.32
N THR A 6 60.64 -21.49 -38.75
CA THR A 6 59.59 -20.55 -38.35
C THR A 6 58.42 -20.71 -39.33
N PRO A 7 57.23 -21.17 -38.92
CA PRO A 7 56.08 -21.15 -39.80
C PRO A 7 55.60 -19.71 -40.00
N ALA A 8 55.32 -19.35 -41.25
CA ALA A 8 54.76 -18.07 -41.65
C ALA A 8 53.37 -17.81 -41.00
N PRO A 9 52.96 -16.54 -40.83
CA PRO A 9 51.69 -16.21 -40.17
C PRO A 9 50.51 -16.67 -41.04
N VAL A 10 49.59 -17.42 -40.43
CA VAL A 10 48.35 -17.88 -41.05
C VAL A 10 47.51 -16.66 -41.46
N PRO A 11 47.07 -16.53 -42.72
CA PRO A 11 46.18 -15.44 -43.12
C PRO A 11 44.84 -15.57 -42.38
N ALA A 12 44.41 -14.48 -41.74
CA ALA A 12 43.14 -14.40 -41.03
C ALA A 12 41.98 -14.74 -41.99
N GLY A 13 41.34 -15.89 -41.78
CA GLY A 13 40.15 -16.26 -42.51
C GLY A 13 39.02 -15.23 -42.30
N PRO A 14 38.08 -15.10 -43.25
CA PRO A 14 36.96 -14.18 -43.10
C PRO A 14 36.14 -14.57 -41.86
N GLY A 15 35.95 -13.61 -40.96
CA GLY A 15 35.24 -13.81 -39.70
C GLY A 15 33.81 -14.31 -39.91
N PRO A 16 33.20 -14.92 -38.88
CA PRO A 16 31.87 -15.52 -38.99
C PRO A 16 30.84 -14.46 -39.43
N VAL A 17 30.17 -14.74 -40.54
CA VAL A 17 29.09 -13.89 -41.08
C VAL A 17 27.91 -13.98 -40.10
N VAL A 18 27.78 -13.00 -39.22
CA VAL A 18 26.64 -12.89 -38.31
C VAL A 18 25.40 -12.57 -39.15
N ARG A 19 24.62 -13.61 -39.48
CA ARG A 19 23.33 -13.47 -40.16
C ARG A 19 22.40 -12.70 -39.21
N LYS A 20 22.12 -11.44 -39.54
CA LYS A 20 21.12 -10.62 -38.86
C LYS A 20 19.76 -11.30 -39.06
N THR A 21 19.25 -11.95 -38.03
CA THR A 21 17.90 -12.51 -38.01
C THR A 21 16.92 -11.34 -38.01
N GLU A 22 16.35 -11.02 -39.17
CA GLU A 22 15.27 -10.06 -39.28
C GLU A 22 14.08 -10.59 -38.47
N THR A 23 13.68 -9.83 -37.45
CA THR A 23 12.49 -10.12 -36.64
C THR A 23 11.24 -9.85 -37.47
N PRO A 24 10.25 -10.77 -37.55
CA PRO A 24 9.02 -10.54 -38.31
C PRO A 24 8.22 -9.37 -37.71
N PRO A 25 7.53 -8.55 -38.52
CA PRO A 25 6.66 -7.50 -38.02
C PRO A 25 5.29 -8.07 -37.66
N GLY A 26 4.81 -7.74 -36.46
CA GLY A 26 3.38 -7.53 -36.21
C GLY A 26 2.49 -8.77 -36.06
N GLY A 27 2.32 -9.20 -34.82
CA GLY A 27 1.12 -9.90 -34.36
C GLY A 27 0.41 -9.05 -33.30
N LEU A 28 -0.61 -8.31 -33.74
CA LEU A 28 -1.42 -7.39 -32.93
C LEU A 28 -1.90 -8.08 -31.64
N THR A 29 -1.60 -7.44 -30.49
CA THR A 29 -2.10 -7.76 -29.15
C THR A 29 -3.63 -7.88 -29.17
N LYS A 30 -4.14 -9.09 -29.32
CA LYS A 30 -5.56 -9.41 -29.31
C LYS A 30 -5.95 -9.89 -27.91
N GLY A 31 -6.85 -9.15 -27.25
CA GLY A 31 -7.65 -9.74 -26.16
C GLY A 31 -7.73 -9.02 -24.82
N LYS A 32 -7.45 -7.71 -24.69
CA LYS A 32 -7.76 -6.98 -23.45
C LYS A 32 -9.26 -6.66 -23.34
N LYS A 33 -10.12 -7.70 -23.28
CA LYS A 33 -11.57 -7.56 -23.05
C LYS A 33 -12.05 -8.34 -21.82
N GLU A 34 -11.42 -9.45 -21.45
CA GLU A 34 -11.74 -10.19 -20.22
C GLU A 34 -11.36 -9.43 -18.95
N GLY A 35 -10.33 -8.57 -19.03
CA GLY A 35 -9.93 -7.72 -17.91
C GLY A 35 -10.90 -6.56 -17.63
N THR A 36 -11.71 -6.11 -18.60
CA THR A 36 -12.50 -4.88 -18.42
C THR A 36 -13.78 -5.11 -17.63
N THR A 37 -14.49 -6.22 -17.88
CA THR A 37 -15.72 -6.58 -17.14
C THR A 37 -15.41 -6.97 -15.70
N LEU A 38 -14.34 -7.75 -15.48
CA LEU A 38 -13.84 -8.06 -14.14
C LEU A 38 -13.39 -6.79 -13.42
N ASN A 39 -12.71 -5.87 -14.10
CA ASN A 39 -12.27 -4.63 -13.49
C ASN A 39 -13.44 -3.71 -13.11
N VAL A 40 -14.49 -3.59 -13.94
CA VAL A 40 -15.69 -2.81 -13.60
C VAL A 40 -16.44 -3.43 -12.40
N PHE A 41 -16.57 -4.76 -12.36
CA PHE A 41 -17.15 -5.45 -11.21
C PHE A 41 -16.33 -5.24 -9.93
N SER A 42 -15.01 -5.43 -10.00
CA SER A 42 -14.11 -5.18 -8.88
C SER A 42 -14.15 -3.72 -8.41
N HIS A 43 -14.18 -2.75 -9.32
CA HIS A 43 -14.35 -1.33 -8.96
C HIS A 43 -15.70 -1.07 -8.30
N GLY A 44 -16.78 -1.68 -8.79
CA GLY A 44 -18.10 -1.58 -8.17
C GLY A 44 -18.11 -2.10 -6.72
N VAL A 45 -17.52 -3.29 -6.48
CA VAL A 45 -17.39 -3.87 -5.14
C VAL A 45 -16.53 -2.98 -4.24
N LEU A 46 -15.40 -2.47 -4.73
CA LEU A 46 -14.53 -1.56 -3.98
C LEU A 46 -15.23 -0.25 -3.62
N VAL A 47 -16.03 0.32 -4.52
CA VAL A 47 -16.79 1.55 -4.26
C VAL A 47 -17.87 1.30 -3.21
N ILE A 48 -18.61 0.19 -3.30
CA ILE A 48 -19.62 -0.17 -2.29
C ILE A 48 -18.95 -0.36 -0.93
N TRP A 49 -17.83 -1.09 -0.88
CA TRP A 49 -17.07 -1.30 0.34
C TRP A 49 -16.54 0.02 0.93
N ALA A 50 -16.01 0.91 0.08
CA ALA A 50 -15.55 2.22 0.48
C ALA A 50 -16.69 3.08 1.05
N ILE A 51 -17.89 3.02 0.47
CA ILE A 51 -19.07 3.71 1.02
C ILE A 51 -19.49 3.08 2.35
N MET A 52 -19.50 1.75 2.47
CA MET A 52 -19.88 1.06 3.70
C MET A 52 -18.98 1.44 4.89
N VAL A 53 -17.67 1.58 4.66
CA VAL A 53 -16.71 1.99 5.70
C VAL A 53 -16.64 3.51 5.84
N GLY A 54 -16.75 4.24 4.74
CA GLY A 54 -16.63 5.70 4.71
C GLY A 54 -17.85 6.42 5.27
N MET A 55 -19.06 5.91 5.05
CA MET A 55 -20.29 6.53 5.56
C MET A 55 -20.31 6.67 7.09
N PRO A 56 -20.04 5.62 7.91
CA PRO A 56 -19.99 5.79 9.36
C PRO A 56 -18.83 6.69 9.80
N LEU A 57 -17.72 6.71 9.08
CA LEU A 57 -16.60 7.61 9.39
C LEU A 57 -16.97 9.08 9.16
N VAL A 58 -17.58 9.39 8.03
CA VAL A 58 -18.08 10.75 7.72
C VAL A 58 -19.17 11.15 8.71
N TRP A 59 -20.06 10.22 9.08
CA TRP A 59 -21.09 10.47 10.08
C TRP A 59 -20.51 10.74 11.48
N ALA A 60 -19.48 9.99 11.90
CA ALA A 60 -18.78 10.24 13.16
C ALA A 60 -18.12 11.63 13.16
N VAL A 61 -17.48 12.02 12.05
CA VAL A 61 -16.90 13.36 11.90
C VAL A 61 -17.97 14.44 11.95
N MET A 62 -19.08 14.30 11.23
CA MET A 62 -20.20 15.26 11.29
C MET A 62 -20.78 15.37 12.70
N THR A 63 -20.89 14.24 13.41
CA THR A 63 -21.38 14.20 14.80
C THR A 63 -20.43 14.89 15.76
N SER A 64 -19.11 14.86 15.52
CA SER A 64 -18.13 15.54 16.38
C SER A 64 -18.31 17.07 16.44
N PHE A 65 -18.90 17.68 15.40
CA PHE A 65 -19.20 19.11 15.35
C PHE A 65 -20.60 19.47 15.89
N LYS A 66 -21.42 18.46 16.20
CA LYS A 66 -22.81 18.62 16.63
C LYS A 66 -22.89 18.87 18.14
N ASP A 67 -23.92 19.61 18.56
CA ASP A 67 -24.15 19.95 19.97
C ASP A 67 -24.94 18.83 20.67
N ASP A 68 -24.70 18.58 21.95
CA ASP A 68 -25.21 17.40 22.69
C ASP A 68 -26.74 17.25 22.56
N ALA A 69 -27.47 18.36 22.65
CA ALA A 69 -28.93 18.38 22.52
C ALA A 69 -29.43 17.97 21.13
N SER A 70 -28.65 18.25 20.09
CA SER A 70 -29.01 17.96 18.70
C SER A 70 -28.63 16.54 18.25
N ILE A 71 -27.75 15.85 19.00
CA ILE A 71 -27.45 14.43 18.81
C ILE A 71 -28.65 13.56 19.20
N PHE A 72 -29.35 13.90 20.29
CA PHE A 72 -30.52 13.14 20.75
C PHE A 72 -31.83 13.46 20.01
N GLY A 73 -31.95 14.65 19.42
CA GLY A 73 -33.15 15.07 18.70
C GLY A 73 -33.19 14.69 17.22
N SER A 74 -32.07 14.80 16.50
CA SER A 74 -32.01 14.57 15.05
C SER A 74 -30.69 13.90 14.61
N PRO A 75 -30.48 12.61 14.89
CA PRO A 75 -29.19 11.93 14.66
C PRO A 75 -28.67 11.98 13.21
N TRP A 76 -29.58 12.10 12.23
CA TRP A 76 -29.26 12.14 10.79
C TRP A 76 -29.32 13.55 10.18
N SER A 77 -29.63 14.60 10.95
CA SER A 77 -29.64 15.96 10.39
C SER A 77 -28.24 16.52 10.27
N LEU A 78 -28.00 17.29 9.20
CA LEU A 78 -26.77 18.08 9.06
C LEU A 78 -26.58 19.00 10.28
N PRO A 79 -25.33 19.30 10.68
CA PRO A 79 -25.07 20.24 11.75
C PRO A 79 -25.55 21.64 11.36
N ASP A 80 -26.43 22.25 12.16
CA ASP A 80 -26.90 23.63 11.92
C ASP A 80 -25.78 24.66 12.17
N LYS A 81 -24.79 24.29 13.00
CA LYS A 81 -23.60 25.08 13.33
C LYS A 81 -22.39 24.16 13.48
N LEU A 82 -21.23 24.60 13.00
CA LEU A 82 -19.96 23.90 13.20
C LEU A 82 -19.35 24.31 14.55
N ASN A 83 -19.44 23.46 15.57
CA ASN A 83 -18.92 23.75 16.91
C ASN A 83 -17.48 23.24 17.06
N PHE A 84 -16.50 24.11 16.78
CA PHE A 84 -15.09 23.81 17.03
C PHE A 84 -14.73 23.81 18.53
N ASP A 85 -15.56 24.41 19.38
CA ASP A 85 -15.37 24.41 20.83
C ASP A 85 -15.42 22.98 21.43
N ASN A 86 -16.13 22.05 20.79
CA ASN A 86 -16.17 20.65 21.20
C ASN A 86 -14.77 20.02 21.27
N TRP A 87 -13.90 20.38 20.33
CA TRP A 87 -12.52 19.88 20.30
C TRP A 87 -11.68 20.44 21.45
N SER A 88 -11.80 21.75 21.71
CA SER A 88 -11.12 22.42 22.82
C SER A 88 -11.59 21.86 24.18
N ARG A 89 -12.90 21.65 24.32
CA ARG A 89 -13.54 21.09 25.51
C ARG A 89 -13.13 19.64 25.75
N ALA A 90 -13.07 18.82 24.70
CA ALA A 90 -12.62 17.44 24.81
C ALA A 90 -11.16 17.36 25.30
N TRP A 91 -10.30 18.27 24.84
CA TRP A 91 -8.90 18.28 25.25
C TRP A 91 -8.68 18.82 26.66
N SER A 92 -9.44 19.84 27.07
CA SER A 92 -9.26 20.52 28.36
C SER A 92 -10.10 19.93 29.50
N GLN A 93 -11.36 19.55 29.25
CA GLN A 93 -12.30 19.08 30.27
C GLN A 93 -12.39 17.54 30.32
N ALA A 94 -12.28 16.87 29.17
CA ALA A 94 -12.41 15.42 29.09
C ALA A 94 -11.08 14.66 29.23
N HIS A 95 -9.98 15.33 29.61
CA HIS A 95 -8.65 14.73 29.83
C HIS A 95 -8.18 13.84 28.67
N MET A 96 -8.57 14.18 27.43
CA MET A 96 -8.22 13.39 26.24
C MET A 96 -6.71 13.20 26.07
N GLY A 97 -5.90 14.18 26.51
CA GLY A 97 -4.45 14.08 26.48
C GLY A 97 -3.90 12.88 27.28
N ASP A 98 -4.44 12.63 28.48
CA ASP A 98 -3.99 11.53 29.33
C ASP A 98 -4.35 10.16 28.73
N TYR A 99 -5.58 10.04 28.21
CA TYR A 99 -6.02 8.83 27.51
C TYR A 99 -5.21 8.56 26.24
N PHE A 100 -4.89 9.61 25.48
CA PHE A 100 -4.05 9.52 24.30
C PHE A 100 -2.63 9.04 24.66
N LEU A 101 -2.00 9.66 25.67
CA LEU A 101 -0.66 9.27 26.12
C LEU A 101 -0.60 7.84 26.64
N ASN A 102 -1.60 7.42 27.43
CA ASN A 102 -1.70 6.03 27.89
C ASN A 102 -1.78 5.05 26.71
N THR A 103 -2.60 5.36 25.71
CA THR A 103 -2.74 4.53 24.51
C THR A 103 -1.42 4.48 23.73
N VAL A 104 -0.76 5.62 23.53
CA VAL A 104 0.53 5.68 22.81
C VAL A 104 1.60 4.88 23.55
N LEU A 105 1.67 4.96 24.88
CA LEU A 105 2.61 4.19 25.68
C LEU A 105 2.33 2.69 25.61
N VAL A 106 1.07 2.28 25.77
CA VAL A 106 0.67 0.87 25.76
C VAL A 106 0.85 0.26 24.37
N VAL A 107 0.35 0.91 23.32
CA VAL A 107 0.45 0.43 21.94
C VAL A 107 1.90 0.48 21.46
N GLY A 108 2.62 1.57 21.74
CA GLY A 108 4.03 1.73 21.39
C GLY A 108 4.91 0.68 22.07
N GLY A 109 4.75 0.48 23.37
CA GLY A 109 5.46 -0.56 24.13
C GLY A 109 5.13 -1.97 23.61
N SER A 110 3.84 -2.24 23.35
CA SER A 110 3.40 -3.53 22.79
C SER A 110 3.98 -3.77 21.41
N LEU A 111 3.98 -2.75 20.53
CA LEU A 111 4.53 -2.84 19.18
C LEU A 111 6.03 -3.17 19.21
N VAL A 112 6.81 -2.51 20.07
CA VAL A 112 8.24 -2.80 20.24
C VAL A 112 8.43 -4.24 20.72
N GLY A 113 7.68 -4.68 21.73
CA GLY A 113 7.75 -6.05 22.23
C GLY A 113 7.41 -7.08 21.14
N THR A 114 6.33 -6.85 20.40
CA THR A 114 5.92 -7.72 19.28
C THR A 114 6.96 -7.76 18.17
N LEU A 115 7.60 -6.65 17.83
CA LEU A 115 8.64 -6.63 16.79
C LEU A 115 9.90 -7.36 17.24
N VAL A 116 10.36 -7.17 18.48
CA VAL A 116 11.55 -7.87 19.00
C VAL A 116 11.31 -9.37 19.03
N LEU A 117 10.24 -9.81 19.70
CA LEU A 117 9.94 -11.23 19.83
C LEU A 117 9.56 -11.85 18.48
N GLY A 118 8.77 -11.15 17.68
CA GLY A 118 8.33 -11.58 16.36
C GLY A 118 9.49 -11.71 15.37
N SER A 119 10.45 -10.78 15.38
CA SER A 119 11.63 -10.87 14.51
C SER A 119 12.57 -12.01 14.89
N MET A 120 12.78 -12.24 16.20
CA MET A 120 13.58 -13.38 16.68
C MET A 120 12.93 -14.71 16.29
N ALA A 121 11.62 -14.86 16.48
CA ALA A 121 10.88 -16.05 16.08
C ALA A 121 10.88 -16.25 14.55
N ALA A 122 10.63 -15.18 13.80
CA ALA A 122 10.64 -15.21 12.33
C ALA A 122 12.02 -15.60 11.78
N TYR A 123 13.11 -15.12 12.38
CA TYR A 123 14.47 -15.50 11.98
C TYR A 123 14.70 -17.01 12.12
N VAL A 124 14.25 -17.59 13.23
CA VAL A 124 14.39 -19.04 13.46
C VAL A 124 13.63 -19.83 12.40
N LEU A 125 12.36 -19.46 12.16
CA LEU A 125 11.53 -20.13 11.14
C LEU A 125 12.06 -19.93 9.71
N ALA A 126 12.63 -18.78 9.41
CA ALA A 126 13.13 -18.47 8.07
C ALA A 126 14.51 -19.08 7.76
N ARG A 127 15.30 -19.43 8.80
CA ARG A 127 16.69 -19.88 8.62
C ARG A 127 16.99 -21.29 9.10
N PHE A 128 16.19 -21.86 10.01
CA PHE A 128 16.31 -23.25 10.45
C PHE A 128 15.32 -24.17 9.72
N ASP A 129 15.25 -24.02 8.40
CA ASP A 129 14.83 -25.11 7.50
C ASP A 129 16.06 -26.00 7.22
#